data_AF-A0A2D3T8Y9-F1
#
_entry.id   AF-A0A2D3T8Y9-F1
#
_cell.length_a   1.000
_cell.length_b   1.000
_cell.length_c   1.000
_cell.angle_alpha   90.00
_cell.angle_beta   90.00
_cell.angle_gamma   90.00
#
_symmetry.space_group_name_H-M   'P 1'
#
loop_
_entity.id
_entity.type
_entity.pdbx_description
1 polymer ?
#
loop_
_entity_poly.entity_id
_entity_poly.type
_entity_poly.pdbx_seq_one_letter_code
_entity_poly.pdbx_strand_id
1 'polypeptide(L)'
;MGGISIWQLLIIALIVLLLFGTNKLRTLGSDLGSAMRGFRKAMKEDHANDAVFSEKMIREKPLKKEVRTSEKKNHNTNHQRKKV
;
A
#
# COMPACT_ATOMS: atom_id res chain seq x y z
N MET A 1 -3.20 -26.79 32.26
CA MET A 1 -3.76 -25.43 32.45
C MET A 1 -4.12 -24.90 31.07
N GLY A 2 -5.41 -24.93 30.73
CA GLY A 2 -5.90 -24.68 29.37
C GLY A 2 -5.65 -23.24 28.90
N GLY A 3 -5.03 -23.10 27.73
CA GLY A 3 -4.79 -21.81 27.09
C GLY A 3 -6.08 -21.18 26.57
N ILE A 4 -6.01 -19.87 26.30
CA ILE A 4 -7.08 -19.12 25.64
C ILE A 4 -7.23 -19.70 24.23
N SER A 5 -8.33 -20.42 24.01
CA SER A 5 -8.64 -20.99 22.70
C SER A 5 -9.46 -20.00 21.86
N ILE A 6 -9.28 -20.06 20.55
CA ILE A 6 -9.84 -19.11 19.58
C ILE A 6 -11.38 -19.06 19.68
N TRP A 7 -11.99 -20.19 20.05
CA TRP A 7 -13.44 -20.34 20.19
C TRP A 7 -14.01 -19.50 21.34
N GLN A 8 -13.28 -19.38 22.45
CA GLN A 8 -13.68 -18.55 23.59
C GLN A 8 -13.64 -17.06 23.22
N LEU A 9 -12.62 -16.64 22.46
CA LEU A 9 -12.51 -15.26 21.99
C LEU A 9 -13.67 -14.87 21.06
N LEU A 10 -14.13 -15.77 20.18
CA LEU A 10 -15.29 -15.51 19.32
C LEU A 10 -16.59 -15.34 20.12
N ILE A 11 -16.83 -16.18 21.13
CA ILE A 11 -17.99 -16.04 22.02
C ILE A 11 -17.95 -14.69 22.75
N ILE A 12 -16.80 -14.30 23.30
CA ILE A 12 -16.65 -13.03 24.03
C ILE A 12 -16.85 -11.85 23.08
N ALA A 13 -16.27 -11.91 21.88
CA ALA A 13 -16.42 -10.87 20.87
C ALA A 13 -17.89 -10.68 20.48
N LEU A 14 -18.66 -11.77 20.34
CA LEU A 14 -20.09 -11.70 20.04
C LEU A 14 -20.88 -10.97 21.13
N ILE A 15 -20.61 -11.30 22.40
CA ILE A 15 -21.28 -10.66 23.54
C ILE A 15 -20.94 -9.17 23.60
N VAL A 16 -19.67 -8.80 23.44
CA VAL A 16 -19.23 -7.41 23.41
C VAL A 16 -19.88 -6.64 22.26
N LEU A 17 -20.02 -7.26 21.08
CA LEU A 17 -20.69 -6.66 19.93
C LEU A 17 -22.18 -6.43 20.15
N LEU A 18 -22.84 -7.29 20.92
CA LEU A 18 -24.25 -7.14 21.31
C LEU A 18 -24.45 -6.08 22.40
N LEU A 19 -23.57 -6.03 23.40
CA LEU A 19 -23.65 -5.04 24.49
C LEU A 19 -23.33 -3.62 24.03
N PHE A 20 -22.24 -3.45 23.28
CA PHE A 20 -21.79 -2.15 22.80
C PHE A 20 -22.43 -1.76 21.46
N GLY A 21 -23.00 -2.74 20.74
CA GLY A 21 -23.45 -2.58 19.36
C GLY A 21 -22.29 -2.49 18.37
N THR A 22 -22.56 -2.79 17.09
CA THR A 22 -21.56 -2.66 16.02
C THR A 22 -21.16 -1.21 15.72
N ASN A 23 -22.02 -0.24 16.05
CA ASN A 23 -21.80 1.18 15.73
C ASN A 23 -20.62 1.79 16.49
N LYS A 24 -20.49 1.50 17.80
CA LYS A 24 -19.40 2.01 18.66
C LYS A 24 -18.09 1.27 18.38
N LEU A 25 -18.16 -0.05 18.19
CA LEU A 25 -17.00 -0.88 17.84
C LEU A 25 -16.45 -0.56 16.46
N ARG A 26 -17.30 -0.18 15.48
CA ARG A 26 -16.85 0.24 14.15
C ARG A 26 -16.10 1.57 14.18
N THR A 27 -16.58 2.55 14.93
CA THR A 27 -15.92 3.87 15.01
C THR A 27 -14.57 3.75 15.71
N LEU A 28 -14.55 3.16 16.91
CA LEU A 28 -13.30 2.93 17.65
C LEU A 28 -12.35 1.98 16.92
N GLY A 29 -12.88 0.91 16.32
CA GLY A 29 -12.09 -0.05 15.55
C GLY A 29 -11.55 0.52 14.23
N SER A 30 -12.22 1.49 13.62
CA SER A 30 -11.71 2.20 12.43
C SER A 30 -10.50 3.05 12.80
N ASP A 31 -10.54 3.75 13.93
CA ASP A 31 -9.46 4.63 14.39
C ASP A 31 -8.24 3.81 14.83
N LEU A 32 -8.45 2.80 15.68
CA LEU A 32 -7.42 1.86 16.12
C LEU A 32 -6.88 1.02 14.95
N GLY A 33 -7.76 0.59 14.05
CA GLY A 33 -7.40 -0.20 12.87
C GLY A 33 -6.55 0.58 11.88
N SER A 34 -6.81 1.88 11.71
CA SER A 34 -6.00 2.76 10.87
C SER A 34 -4.60 2.95 11.45
N ALA A 35 -4.49 3.15 12.76
CA ALA A 35 -3.20 3.24 13.45
C ALA A 35 -2.39 1.93 13.37
N MET A 36 -3.03 0.79 13.64
CA MET A 36 -2.39 -0.53 13.52
C MET A 36 -2.01 -0.90 12.08
N ARG A 37 -2.74 -0.42 11.07
CA ARG A 37 -2.44 -0.69 9.66
C ARG A 37 -1.15 0.00 9.20
N GLY A 38 -0.86 1.19 9.72
CA GLY A 38 0.43 1.86 9.52
C GLY A 38 1.58 1.08 10.14
N PHE A 39 1.40 0.62 11.38
CA PHE A 39 2.39 -0.21 12.10
C PHE A 39 2.69 -1.52 11.37
N ARG A 40 1.66 -2.27 10.96
CA ARG A 40 1.83 -3.52 10.22
C ARG A 40 2.51 -3.30 8.86
N LYS A 41 2.25 -2.16 8.21
CA LYS A 41 2.89 -1.80 6.94
C LYS A 41 4.37 -1.48 7.12
N ALA A 42 4.71 -0.65 8.12
CA ALA A 42 6.10 -0.34 8.44
C ALA A 42 6.90 -1.61 8.80
N MET A 43 6.35 -2.47 9.66
CA MET A 43 6.98 -3.75 9.99
C MET A 43 7.16 -4.65 8.76
N LYS A 44 6.18 -4.70 7.87
CA LYS A 44 6.28 -5.49 6.63
C LYS A 44 7.31 -4.90 5.67
N GLU A 45 7.49 -3.58 5.65
CA GLU A 45 8.48 -2.89 4.81
C GLU A 45 9.89 -3.12 5.34
N ASP A 46 10.10 -3.08 6.67
CA ASP A 46 11.37 -3.47 7.31
C ASP A 46 11.73 -4.92 7.00
N HIS A 47 10.79 -5.87 7.17
CA HIS A 47 11.03 -7.27 6.81
C HIS A 47 11.17 -7.51 5.29
N ALA A 48 10.56 -6.66 4.45
CA ALA A 48 10.73 -6.74 3.00
C ALA A 48 12.10 -6.19 2.58
N ASN A 49 12.66 -5.20 3.27
CA ASN A 49 14.03 -4.74 3.01
C ASN A 49 15.06 -5.82 3.34
N ASP A 50 14.79 -6.68 4.33
CA ASP A 50 15.61 -7.88 4.60
C ASP A 50 15.51 -8.94 3.49
N ALA A 51 14.33 -9.08 2.85
CA ALA A 51 14.10 -10.06 1.77
C ALA A 51 14.48 -9.53 0.36
N VAL A 52 14.42 -8.22 0.13
CA VAL A 52 14.70 -7.57 -1.16
C VAL A 52 16.19 -7.44 -1.43
N PHE A 53 17.05 -7.54 -0.40
CA PHE A 53 18.51 -7.65 -0.59
C PHE A 53 18.89 -8.91 -1.40
N SER A 54 18.07 -9.96 -1.38
CA SER A 54 18.33 -11.21 -2.11
C SER A 54 17.80 -11.23 -3.56
N GLU A 55 16.83 -10.39 -3.92
CA GLU A 55 16.19 -10.42 -5.25
C GLU A 55 16.77 -9.36 -6.21
N LYS A 56 17.27 -8.22 -5.69
CA LYS A 56 17.80 -7.13 -6.53
C LYS A 56 19.19 -7.37 -7.13
N MET A 57 19.88 -8.46 -6.77
CA MET A 57 21.23 -8.75 -7.27
C MET A 57 21.28 -9.49 -8.63
N ILE A 58 20.13 -9.84 -9.24
CA ILE A 58 20.08 -10.62 -10.51
C ILE A 58 19.71 -9.78 -11.76
N ARG A 59 19.31 -8.51 -11.62
CA ARG A 59 18.83 -7.70 -12.76
C ARG A 59 19.64 -6.42 -13.06
N GLU A 60 20.97 -6.50 -12.98
CA GLU A 60 21.83 -5.51 -13.66
C GLU A 60 22.82 -6.17 -14.63
N LYS A 61 22.55 -5.98 -15.92
CA LYS A 61 23.51 -5.97 -17.04
C LYS A 61 22.92 -5.08 -18.16
N PRO A 62 23.75 -4.40 -18.97
CA PRO A 62 24.12 -3.01 -18.65
C PRO A 62 23.89 -2.01 -19.81
N LEU A 63 24.07 -0.73 -19.46
CA LEU A 63 24.60 0.36 -20.31
C LEU A 63 23.73 0.92 -21.45
N LYS A 64 23.11 2.08 -21.19
CA LYS A 64 22.72 3.06 -22.23
C LYS A 64 23.53 4.35 -22.01
N LYS A 65 24.68 4.45 -22.70
CA LYS A 65 25.38 5.71 -23.03
C LYS A 65 25.13 5.96 -24.52
N GLU A 66 24.28 6.93 -24.85
CA GLU A 66 24.68 8.28 -25.27
C GLU A 66 25.20 8.31 -26.71
N VAL A 67 24.38 8.79 -27.65
CA VAL A 67 24.84 9.68 -28.74
C VAL A 67 23.71 10.67 -29.10
N ARG A 68 24.19 11.91 -29.26
CA ARG A 68 23.62 13.20 -29.64
C ARG A 68 22.74 13.24 -30.91
N THR A 69 21.87 14.25 -30.90
CA THR A 69 21.47 15.17 -32.00
C THR A 69 21.32 14.62 -33.43
N SER A 70 20.08 14.59 -33.93
CA SER A 70 19.64 14.97 -35.28
C SER A 70 18.12 14.74 -35.35
N GLU A 71 17.31 15.80 -35.49
CA GLU A 71 16.77 16.29 -36.76
C GLU A 71 15.38 15.68 -37.10
N LYS A 72 14.43 16.57 -37.38
CA LYS A 72 13.10 16.34 -38.00
C LYS A 72 12.10 15.45 -37.23
N LYS A 73 10.96 16.04 -36.85
CA LYS A 73 9.76 16.05 -37.73
C LYS A 73 8.65 16.90 -37.10
N ASN A 74 8.43 18.04 -37.73
CA ASN A 74 7.19 18.79 -37.68
C ASN A 74 5.99 17.87 -37.95
N HIS A 75 5.05 17.81 -37.00
CA HIS A 75 3.61 17.71 -37.21
C HIS A 75 2.94 17.49 -35.85
N ASN A 76 2.20 18.47 -35.35
CA ASN A 76 0.74 18.30 -35.32
C ASN A 76 0.05 19.63 -34.99
N THR A 77 -1.10 19.73 -35.62
CA THR A 77 -2.07 20.79 -35.76
C THR A 77 -2.55 21.46 -34.46
N ASN A 78 -2.94 22.73 -34.63
CA ASN A 78 -4.27 23.26 -34.31
C ASN A 78 -4.24 24.55 -33.48
N HIS A 79 -4.20 25.70 -34.16
CA HIS A 79 -4.71 26.93 -33.56
C HIS A 79 -5.27 27.90 -34.61
N GLN A 80 -6.26 27.42 -35.37
CA GLN A 80 -7.24 28.31 -36.00
C GLN A 80 -8.22 28.79 -34.92
N ARG A 81 -7.86 29.85 -34.20
CA ARG A 81 -8.85 30.68 -33.48
C ARG A 81 -8.47 32.15 -33.54
N LYS A 82 -9.28 32.86 -34.35
CA LYS A 82 -9.89 34.17 -34.10
C LYS A 82 -8.96 35.35 -33.80
N LYS A 83 -8.98 36.31 -34.73
CA LYS A 83 -9.20 37.77 -34.53
C LYS A 83 -9.13 38.40 -35.94
N VAL A 84 -10.23 38.87 -36.55
CA VAL A 84 -10.90 40.17 -36.29
C VAL A 84 -10.03 41.21 -35.62
#